data_AF-A0A6L4AM93-F1
#
_entry.id   AF-A0A6L4AM93-F1
#
_cell.length_a   1.000
_cell.length_b   1.000
_cell.length_c   1.000
_cell.angle_alpha   90.00
_cell.angle_beta   90.00
_cell.angle_gamma   90.00
#
_symmetry.space_group_name_H-M   'P 1'
#
loop_
_entity.id
_entity.type
_entity.pdbx_description
1 polymer ?
#
loop_
_entity_poly.entity_id
_entity_poly.type
_entity_poly.pdbx_seq_one_letter_code
_entity_poly.pdbx_strand_id
1 'polypeptide(L)'
;MTDPQRNFCPFWSPVSLKCRLCSEGLFIPLEDHIDAYCTTAEYPMCLQYNLSSKSFLHSAAMNRATGQDNRRRYRRVEGLHRITLVRLNSSGKVASHFAVQATTLDLSLGGLRLQAEEPLINDTVVQFSFDNLSPEFSLTGTATIRWCHRLIDTPEYQAGLAFCGTHTTEAIGMYLGVHKNQS
;
A
#
# COMPACT_ATOMS: atom_id res chain seq x y z
N MET A 1 -11.99 -31.88 -1.80
CA MET A 1 -13.46 -31.78 -1.94
C MET A 1 -13.77 -30.40 -2.49
N THR A 2 -14.14 -30.36 -3.76
CA THR A 2 -14.51 -29.17 -4.55
C THR A 2 -15.96 -28.83 -4.25
N ASP A 3 -16.22 -27.67 -3.64
CA ASP A 3 -17.57 -27.15 -3.43
C ASP A 3 -18.07 -26.54 -4.75
N PRO A 4 -19.09 -27.13 -5.41
CA PRO A 4 -19.63 -26.62 -6.66
C PRO A 4 -20.73 -25.57 -6.36
N GLN A 5 -20.78 -24.51 -7.17
CA GLN A 5 -21.81 -23.44 -7.19
C GLN A 5 -21.55 -22.19 -6.33
N ARG A 6 -20.43 -21.51 -6.56
CA ARG A 6 -20.42 -20.04 -6.44
C ARG A 6 -20.26 -19.43 -7.82
N ASN A 7 -21.37 -19.02 -8.43
CA ASN A 7 -21.39 -18.28 -9.70
C ASN A 7 -20.99 -16.81 -9.53
N PHE A 8 -20.21 -16.49 -8.49
CA PHE A 8 -19.83 -15.14 -8.11
C PHE A 8 -18.48 -15.16 -7.43
N CYS A 9 -17.79 -14.03 -7.48
CA CYS A 9 -16.42 -13.90 -6.98
C CYS A 9 -16.35 -14.30 -5.49
N PRO A 10 -15.43 -15.18 -5.07
CA PRO A 10 -15.31 -15.58 -3.65
C PRO A 10 -14.83 -14.43 -2.75
N PHE A 11 -14.28 -13.37 -3.34
CA PHE A 11 -13.87 -12.17 -2.64
C PHE A 11 -14.96 -11.09 -2.59
N TRP A 12 -16.10 -11.30 -3.25
CA TRP A 12 -17.28 -10.44 -3.15
C TRP A 12 -17.96 -10.59 -1.79
N SER A 13 -18.39 -9.47 -1.21
CA SER A 13 -19.24 -9.43 -0.03
C SER A 13 -20.60 -8.84 -0.41
N PRO A 14 -21.67 -9.66 -0.47
CA PRO A 14 -23.01 -9.16 -0.79
C PRO A 14 -23.59 -8.28 0.33
N VAL A 15 -23.08 -8.42 1.56
CA VAL A 15 -23.53 -7.62 2.72
C VAL A 15 -22.96 -6.20 2.68
N SER A 16 -21.67 -6.06 2.34
CA SER A 16 -21.00 -4.75 2.32
C SER A 16 -20.91 -4.14 0.93
N LEU A 17 -21.42 -4.83 -0.10
CA LEU A 17 -21.35 -4.46 -1.51
C LEU A 17 -19.92 -4.10 -1.96
N LYS A 18 -18.93 -4.87 -1.49
CA LYS A 18 -17.50 -4.62 -1.75
C LYS A 18 -16.79 -5.87 -2.26
N CYS A 19 -15.94 -5.68 -3.27
CA CYS A 19 -14.91 -6.65 -3.64
C CYS A 19 -13.71 -6.51 -2.69
N ARG A 20 -13.23 -7.64 -2.15
CA ARG A 20 -12.07 -7.69 -1.22
C ARG A 20 -10.71 -7.78 -1.93
N LEU A 21 -10.69 -7.78 -3.27
CA LEU A 21 -9.46 -7.77 -4.06
C LEU A 21 -9.01 -6.32 -4.28
N CYS A 22 -7.73 -6.03 -4.08
CA CYS A 22 -7.18 -4.69 -4.23
C CYS A 22 -6.21 -4.62 -5.42
N SER A 23 -6.31 -3.56 -6.24
CA SER A 23 -5.26 -3.14 -7.16
C SER A 23 -4.46 -2.02 -6.51
N GLU A 24 -3.21 -2.26 -6.13
CA GLU A 24 -2.20 -1.25 -5.76
C GLU A 24 -2.63 -0.10 -4.83
N GLY A 25 -3.66 -0.31 -3.99
CA GLY A 25 -4.19 0.73 -3.09
C GLY A 25 -4.98 1.85 -3.78
N LEU A 26 -5.34 1.70 -5.06
CA LEU A 26 -6.14 2.66 -5.82
C LEU A 26 -7.62 2.25 -5.90
N PHE A 27 -8.50 3.25 -5.83
CA PHE A 27 -9.94 3.11 -6.06
C PHE A 27 -10.19 2.67 -7.50
N ILE A 28 -10.66 1.43 -7.67
CA ILE A 28 -11.38 1.05 -8.90
C ILE A 28 -12.80 1.59 -8.74
N PRO A 29 -13.41 2.22 -9.77
CA PRO A 29 -14.85 2.53 -9.75
C PRO A 29 -15.59 1.22 -9.48
N LEU A 30 -16.18 1.11 -8.29
CA LEU A 30 -16.63 -0.16 -7.73
C LEU A 30 -17.75 -0.78 -8.58
N GLU A 31 -18.62 0.02 -9.20
CA GLU A 31 -19.85 -0.47 -9.82
C GLU A 31 -19.58 -1.33 -11.07
N ASP A 32 -18.86 -0.83 -12.07
CA ASP A 32 -18.55 -1.58 -13.29
C ASP A 32 -17.78 -2.89 -13.01
N HIS A 33 -16.86 -2.86 -12.04
CA HIS A 33 -16.12 -4.04 -11.63
C HIS A 33 -17.02 -5.08 -10.94
N ILE A 34 -17.94 -4.61 -10.10
CA ILE A 34 -18.88 -5.47 -9.40
C ILE A 34 -19.81 -6.14 -10.41
N ASP A 35 -20.36 -5.35 -11.33
CA ASP A 35 -21.34 -5.80 -12.32
C ASP A 35 -20.73 -6.69 -13.40
N ALA A 36 -19.50 -6.40 -13.83
CA ALA A 36 -18.81 -7.22 -14.83
C ALA A 36 -18.31 -8.55 -14.26
N TYR A 37 -17.85 -8.56 -13.00
CA TYR A 37 -17.12 -9.72 -12.45
C TYR A 37 -17.63 -10.23 -11.10
N CYS A 38 -17.87 -9.35 -10.11
CA CYS A 38 -18.06 -9.81 -8.74
C CYS A 38 -19.37 -10.56 -8.53
N THR A 39 -20.42 -10.15 -9.24
CA THR A 39 -21.76 -10.74 -9.16
C THR A 39 -22.02 -11.78 -10.26
N THR A 40 -21.04 -12.03 -11.14
CA THR A 40 -21.19 -12.88 -12.33
C THR A 40 -20.30 -14.12 -12.28
N ALA A 41 -20.62 -15.09 -13.13
CA ALA A 41 -19.77 -16.28 -13.33
C ALA A 41 -18.43 -15.94 -14.01
N GLU A 42 -18.27 -14.70 -14.50
CA GLU A 42 -17.08 -14.20 -15.19
C GLU A 42 -15.97 -13.74 -14.23
N TYR A 43 -16.16 -13.89 -12.92
CA TYR A 43 -15.14 -13.57 -11.92
C TYR A 43 -13.76 -14.18 -12.17
N PRO A 44 -13.58 -15.38 -12.80
CA PRO A 44 -12.26 -15.90 -13.11
C PRO A 44 -11.49 -15.07 -14.15
N MET A 45 -12.17 -14.24 -14.94
CA MET A 45 -11.54 -13.33 -15.91
C MET A 45 -11.09 -12.01 -15.28
N CYS A 46 -11.47 -11.74 -14.02
CA CYS A 46 -10.97 -10.59 -13.29
C CYS A 46 -9.44 -10.69 -13.14
N LEU A 47 -8.72 -9.70 -13.66
CA LEU A 47 -7.26 -9.64 -13.54
C LEU A 47 -6.80 -9.70 -12.08
N GLN A 48 -7.50 -9.00 -11.19
CA GLN A 48 -7.18 -8.98 -9.76
C GLN A 48 -7.43 -10.33 -9.07
N TYR A 49 -8.42 -11.10 -9.53
CA TYR A 49 -8.67 -12.46 -9.06
C TYR A 49 -7.52 -13.39 -9.47
N ASN A 50 -7.06 -13.30 -10.71
CA ASN A 50 -5.93 -14.09 -11.21
C ASN A 50 -4.61 -13.74 -10.52
N LEU A 51 -4.35 -12.45 -10.29
CA LEU A 51 -3.15 -11.99 -9.58
C LEU A 51 -3.17 -12.43 -8.11
N SER A 52 -4.33 -12.30 -7.46
CA SER A 52 -4.44 -12.59 -6.03
C SER A 52 -4.56 -14.06 -5.71
N SER A 53 -5.22 -14.88 -6.54
CA SER A 53 -5.31 -16.34 -6.33
C SER A 53 -3.95 -17.03 -6.26
N LYS A 54 -2.94 -16.48 -6.97
CA LYS A 54 -1.55 -16.95 -6.90
C LYS A 54 -0.83 -16.51 -5.61
N SER A 55 -1.15 -15.34 -5.04
CA SER A 55 -0.53 -14.84 -3.80
C SER A 55 -1.26 -15.17 -2.49
N PHE A 56 -2.59 -15.42 -2.54
CA PHE A 56 -3.43 -15.60 -1.35
C PHE A 56 -3.11 -16.90 -0.60
N LEU A 57 -2.64 -17.94 -1.30
CA LEU A 57 -2.23 -19.21 -0.70
C LEU A 57 -1.01 -19.08 0.24
N HIS A 58 -0.22 -18.01 0.12
CA HIS A 58 0.97 -17.82 0.95
C HIS A 58 0.75 -16.91 2.18
N SER A 59 -0.33 -16.10 2.18
CA SER A 59 -0.55 -15.06 3.21
C SER A 59 -1.64 -15.39 4.24
N ALA A 60 -2.41 -16.48 4.04
CA ALA A 60 -3.53 -16.84 4.92
C ALA A 60 -3.10 -17.32 6.33
N ALA A 61 -1.83 -17.63 6.54
CA ALA A 61 -1.32 -18.18 7.80
C ALA A 61 -0.86 -17.13 8.84
N MET A 62 -0.61 -15.86 8.46
CA MET A 62 0.06 -14.91 9.38
C MET A 62 -0.73 -13.64 9.77
N ASN A 63 -1.94 -13.38 9.26
CA ASN A 63 -2.64 -12.12 9.52
C ASN A 63 -4.11 -12.25 9.97
N ARG A 64 -4.48 -13.33 10.68
CA ARG A 64 -5.80 -13.45 11.31
C ARG A 64 -5.88 -12.67 12.62
N ALA A 65 -5.74 -11.34 12.56
CA ALA A 65 -6.15 -10.45 13.64
C ALA A 65 -6.34 -9.02 13.11
N THR A 66 -7.48 -8.75 12.48
CA THR A 66 -8.26 -7.50 12.65
C THR A 66 -9.52 -7.54 11.76
N GLY A 67 -10.65 -7.16 12.36
CA GLY A 67 -12.00 -6.88 11.84
C GLY A 67 -12.37 -7.11 10.35
N GLN A 68 -13.57 -7.65 10.17
CA GLN A 68 -14.28 -8.01 8.92
C GLN A 68 -14.42 -6.94 7.81
N ASP A 69 -13.82 -5.75 7.89
CA ASP A 69 -13.95 -4.69 6.86
C ASP A 69 -12.63 -3.97 6.52
N ASN A 70 -11.48 -4.55 6.88
CA ASN A 70 -10.19 -3.92 6.61
C ASN A 70 -9.68 -4.26 5.20
N ARG A 71 -9.85 -3.34 4.24
CA ARG A 71 -9.32 -3.42 2.87
C ARG A 71 -7.78 -3.39 2.80
N ARG A 72 -7.07 -3.18 3.91
CA ARG A 72 -5.61 -3.05 3.92
C ARG A 72 -4.95 -4.42 4.09
N ARG A 73 -4.00 -4.73 3.20
CA ARG A 73 -3.16 -5.94 3.31
C ARG A 73 -2.31 -5.96 4.58
N TYR A 74 -1.88 -4.79 5.05
CA TYR A 74 -0.99 -4.64 6.19
C TYR A 74 -1.59 -3.67 7.21
N ARG A 75 -1.43 -4.00 8.50
CA ARG A 75 -1.73 -3.07 9.59
C ARG A 75 -0.84 -1.84 9.47
N ARG A 76 -1.42 -0.67 9.75
CA ARG A 76 -0.68 0.59 9.88
C ARG A 76 -0.38 0.88 11.34
N VAL A 77 0.80 1.41 11.60
CA VAL A 77 1.28 1.87 12.90
C VAL A 77 1.48 3.37 12.79
N GLU A 78 0.88 4.14 13.69
CA GLU A 78 1.07 5.58 13.76
C GLU A 78 2.51 5.90 14.17
N GLY A 79 3.09 6.92 13.54
CA GLY A 79 4.48 7.27 13.79
C GLY A 79 4.86 8.55 13.06
N LEU A 80 5.37 9.53 13.81
CA LEU A 80 5.81 10.82 13.31
C LEU A 80 7.33 10.82 13.13
N HIS A 81 7.76 10.66 11.89
CA HIS A 81 9.16 10.65 11.52
C HIS A 81 9.43 11.63 10.41
N ARG A 82 10.55 12.34 10.50
CA ARG A 82 11.00 13.23 9.45
C ARG A 82 11.57 12.38 8.32
N ILE A 83 11.10 12.64 7.12
CA ILE A 83 11.54 11.94 5.93
C ILE A 83 11.91 12.94 4.84
N THR A 84 12.97 12.60 4.13
CA THR A 84 13.41 13.31 2.94
C THR A 84 13.00 12.49 1.71
N LEU A 85 12.35 13.12 0.74
CA LEU A 85 11.95 12.53 -0.53
C LEU A 85 12.75 13.13 -1.68
N VAL A 86 13.26 12.27 -2.56
CA VAL A 86 14.00 12.68 -3.76
C VAL A 86 13.41 11.97 -4.98
N ARG A 87 13.03 12.73 -6.01
CA ARG A 87 12.47 12.15 -7.24
C ARG A 87 13.53 11.34 -7.98
N LEU A 88 13.14 10.16 -8.46
CA LEU A 88 13.93 9.35 -9.37
C LEU A 88 13.44 9.52 -10.81
N ASN A 89 14.36 9.45 -11.78
CA ASN A 89 14.04 9.40 -13.20
C ASN A 89 13.78 7.94 -13.64
N SER A 90 13.43 7.74 -14.91
CA SER A 90 13.18 6.41 -15.48
C SER A 90 14.38 5.46 -15.43
N SER A 91 15.59 5.99 -15.29
CA SER A 91 16.82 5.20 -15.09
C SER A 91 17.13 4.90 -13.62
N GLY A 92 16.25 5.28 -12.68
CA GLY A 92 16.45 5.11 -11.24
C GLY A 92 17.46 6.08 -10.62
N LYS A 93 17.94 7.07 -11.38
CA LYS A 93 18.84 8.11 -10.88
C LYS A 93 18.05 9.29 -10.32
N VAL A 94 18.61 9.97 -9.33
CA VAL A 94 18.06 11.21 -8.79
C VAL A 94 17.85 12.22 -9.92
N ALA A 95 16.58 12.60 -10.13
CA ALA A 95 16.15 13.46 -11.23
C ALA A 95 16.22 14.96 -10.87
N SER A 96 16.12 15.29 -9.59
CA SER A 96 16.10 16.68 -9.10
C SER A 96 17.01 16.86 -7.89
N HIS A 97 17.71 17.99 -7.85
CA HIS A 97 18.43 18.46 -6.65
C HIS A 97 17.50 18.97 -5.55
N PHE A 98 16.19 19.07 -5.83
CA PHE A 98 15.18 19.43 -4.85
C PHE A 98 14.71 18.18 -4.12
N ALA A 99 14.99 18.16 -2.81
CA ALA A 99 14.46 17.18 -1.88
C ALA A 99 13.24 17.77 -1.17
N VAL A 100 12.16 17.01 -1.08
CA VAL A 100 10.97 17.42 -0.33
C VAL A 100 11.09 16.87 1.08
N GLN A 101 10.94 17.75 2.06
CA GLN A 101 10.83 17.38 3.47
C GLN A 101 9.38 17.07 3.81
N ALA A 102 9.16 15.98 4.53
CA ALA A 102 7.82 15.56 4.95
C ALA A 102 7.88 14.89 6.32
N THR A 103 6.71 14.76 6.94
CA THR A 103 6.54 14.04 8.21
C THR A 103 5.60 12.86 7.99
N THR A 104 6.00 11.66 8.36
CA THR A 104 5.08 10.50 8.33
C THR A 104 3.97 10.69 9.34
N LEU A 105 2.79 10.14 9.04
CA LEU A 105 1.65 10.06 9.94
C LEU A 105 1.45 8.60 10.40
N ASP A 106 1.71 7.66 9.49
CA ASP A 106 1.70 6.23 9.78
C ASP A 106 2.54 5.45 8.77
N LEU A 107 2.91 4.23 9.16
CA LEU A 107 3.73 3.29 8.39
C LEU A 107 3.11 1.90 8.39
N SER A 108 3.41 1.12 7.36
CA SER A 108 3.05 -0.30 7.25
C SER A 108 4.09 -1.01 6.40
N LEU A 109 4.05 -2.35 6.37
CA LEU A 109 4.92 -3.14 5.49
C LEU A 109 4.79 -2.80 4.00
N GLY A 110 3.64 -2.26 3.57
CA GLY A 110 3.37 -1.96 2.16
C GLY A 110 3.58 -0.50 1.76
N GLY A 111 3.82 0.39 2.72
CA GLY A 111 3.88 1.82 2.44
C GLY A 111 3.60 2.69 3.65
N LEU A 112 3.60 4.00 3.44
CA LEU A 112 3.43 5.01 4.48
C LEU A 112 2.43 6.09 4.07
N ARG A 113 1.96 6.86 5.05
CA ARG A 113 1.24 8.12 4.83
C ARG A 113 2.07 9.24 5.42
N LEU A 114 2.08 10.38 4.74
CA LEU A 114 2.86 11.55 5.15
C LEU A 114 2.08 12.84 4.97
N GLN A 115 2.61 13.89 5.58
CA GLN A 115 2.25 15.28 5.41
C GLN A 115 3.45 16.05 4.82
N ALA A 116 3.18 16.92 3.85
CA ALA A 116 4.18 17.75 3.17
C ALA A 116 3.65 19.17 2.96
N GLU A 117 4.53 20.16 2.89
CA GLU A 117 4.16 21.56 2.60
C GLU A 117 3.85 21.77 1.11
N GLU A 118 4.41 20.93 0.25
CA GLU A 118 4.28 21.02 -1.21
C GLU A 118 3.52 19.83 -1.80
N PRO A 119 2.81 20.02 -2.92
CA PRO A 119 2.10 18.94 -3.59
C PRO A 119 3.06 17.90 -4.16
N LEU A 120 2.78 16.63 -3.89
CA LEU A 120 3.50 15.50 -4.48
C LEU A 120 2.79 15.02 -5.76
N ILE A 121 3.56 14.75 -6.80
CA ILE A 121 3.02 14.29 -8.09
C ILE A 121 2.73 12.79 -8.01
N ASN A 122 1.47 12.41 -8.30
CA ASN A 122 1.05 11.02 -8.37
C ASN A 122 1.87 10.21 -9.38
N ASP A 123 2.00 8.91 -9.12
CA ASP A 123 2.73 7.92 -9.91
C ASP A 123 4.22 8.22 -10.11
N THR A 124 4.74 9.18 -9.35
CA THR A 124 6.18 9.47 -9.30
C THR A 124 6.87 8.48 -8.37
N VAL A 125 7.95 7.88 -8.86
CA VAL A 125 8.87 7.08 -8.04
C VAL A 125 9.85 8.01 -7.33
N VAL A 126 9.93 7.86 -6.02
CA VAL A 126 10.83 8.61 -5.15
C VAL A 126 11.72 7.66 -4.38
N GLN A 127 12.95 8.10 -4.13
CA GLN A 127 13.75 7.59 -3.02
C GLN A 127 13.32 8.34 -1.76
N PHE A 128 13.16 7.62 -0.66
CA PHE A 128 12.93 8.22 0.65
C PHE A 128 14.02 7.80 1.62
N SER A 129 14.35 8.68 2.56
CA SER A 129 15.20 8.39 3.71
C SER A 129 14.56 8.92 4.98
N PHE A 130 14.70 8.18 6.07
CA PHE A 130 14.30 8.65 7.39
C PHE A 130 15.44 9.39 8.07
N ASP A 131 15.18 10.61 8.52
CA ASP A 131 16.22 11.46 9.09
C ASP A 131 16.46 11.17 10.58
N ASN A 132 15.49 10.55 11.26
CA ASN A 132 15.46 10.46 12.72
C ASN A 132 15.18 9.05 13.28
N LEU A 133 15.32 7.98 12.49
CA LEU A 133 14.98 6.62 12.96
C LEU A 133 16.00 6.00 13.93
N SER A 134 17.29 6.35 13.81
CA SER A 134 18.39 6.11 14.76
C SER A 134 19.71 6.33 13.97
N PRO A 135 20.80 6.84 14.57
CA PRO A 135 22.10 6.93 13.90
C PRO A 135 22.63 5.57 13.40
N GLU A 136 22.17 4.47 13.99
CA GLU A 136 22.59 3.11 13.62
C GLU A 136 21.73 2.48 12.50
N PHE A 137 20.62 3.12 12.13
CA PHE A 137 19.65 2.56 11.17
C PHE A 137 19.20 3.61 10.15
N SER A 138 20.03 3.81 9.13
CA SER A 138 19.63 4.57 7.94
C SER A 138 18.63 3.74 7.13
N LEU A 139 17.34 4.00 7.34
CA LEU A 139 16.29 3.39 6.55
C LEU A 139 16.05 4.22 5.29
N THR A 140 16.55 3.72 4.17
CA THR A 140 16.33 4.30 2.85
C THR A 140 15.62 3.29 1.97
N GLY A 141 14.69 3.75 1.14
CA GLY A 141 13.95 2.89 0.23
C GLY A 141 13.44 3.64 -0.98
N THR A 142 12.75 2.93 -1.86
CA THR A 142 12.03 3.55 -2.98
C THR A 142 10.54 3.32 -2.83
N ALA A 143 9.76 4.28 -3.27
CA ALA A 143 8.31 4.24 -3.19
C ALA A 143 7.67 4.96 -4.37
N THR A 144 6.44 4.59 -4.69
CA THR A 144 5.60 5.30 -5.64
C THR A 144 4.56 6.12 -4.88
N ILE A 145 4.43 7.41 -5.23
CA ILE A 145 3.35 8.26 -4.72
C ILE A 145 2.04 7.78 -5.36
N ARG A 146 1.10 7.27 -4.55
CA ARG A 146 -0.17 6.72 -5.06
C ARG A 146 -1.30 7.74 -5.06
N TRP A 147 -1.26 8.69 -4.15
CA TRP A 147 -2.20 9.79 -4.08
C TRP A 147 -1.60 10.94 -3.28
N CYS A 148 -2.03 12.15 -3.59
CA CYS A 148 -1.74 13.37 -2.87
C CYS A 148 -2.97 14.28 -2.92
N HIS A 149 -3.37 14.84 -1.78
CA HIS A 149 -4.46 15.82 -1.72
C HIS A 149 -4.12 16.93 -0.72
N ARG A 150 -4.65 18.12 -0.96
CA ARG A 150 -4.54 19.24 -0.04
C ARG A 150 -5.44 19.01 1.17
N LEU A 151 -4.96 19.32 2.36
CA LEU A 151 -5.79 19.29 3.57
C LEU A 151 -6.80 20.45 3.55
N ILE A 152 -7.97 20.21 4.15
CA ILE A 152 -8.99 21.25 4.30
C ILE A 152 -8.48 22.26 5.34
N ASP A 153 -8.63 23.55 5.06
CA ASP A 153 -8.28 24.67 5.93
C ASP A 153 -6.79 24.82 6.30
N THR A 154 -5.88 24.03 5.70
CA THR A 154 -4.43 24.21 5.84
C THR A 154 -3.74 24.33 4.47
N PRO A 155 -2.54 24.95 4.40
CA PRO A 155 -1.78 25.00 3.15
C PRO A 155 -1.12 23.65 2.78
N GLU A 156 -1.18 22.67 3.68
CA GLU A 156 -0.41 21.44 3.59
C GLU A 156 -1.10 20.35 2.76
N TYR A 157 -0.34 19.32 2.43
CA TYR A 157 -0.77 18.17 1.65
C TYR A 157 -0.58 16.88 2.42
N GLN A 158 -1.49 15.93 2.22
CA GLN A 158 -1.32 14.56 2.66
C GLN A 158 -1.10 13.65 1.45
N ALA A 159 -0.17 12.72 1.57
CA ALA A 159 0.13 11.75 0.52
C ALA A 159 0.28 10.34 1.05
N GLY A 160 -0.05 9.37 0.19
CA GLY A 160 0.16 7.94 0.43
C GLY A 160 1.19 7.39 -0.52
N LEU A 161 2.22 6.76 0.05
CA LEU A 161 3.30 6.14 -0.71
C LEU A 161 3.22 4.62 -0.57
N ALA A 162 3.46 3.90 -1.66
CA ALA A 162 3.60 2.44 -1.68
C ALA A 162 5.06 2.07 -1.94
N PHE A 163 5.62 1.17 -1.14
CA PHE A 163 7.03 0.77 -1.29
C PHE A 163 7.27 -0.03 -2.57
N CYS A 164 8.44 0.20 -3.17
CA CYS A 164 8.89 -0.53 -4.35
C CYS A 164 9.90 -1.60 -3.91
N GLY A 165 9.60 -2.87 -4.19
CA GLY A 165 10.50 -3.99 -3.94
C GLY A 165 10.47 -4.56 -2.52
N THR A 166 10.96 -5.79 -2.38
CA THR A 166 10.91 -6.56 -1.12
C THR A 166 11.90 -6.05 -0.07
N HIS A 167 13.06 -5.55 -0.49
CA HIS A 167 14.09 -5.03 0.42
C HIS A 167 13.58 -3.90 1.33
N THR A 168 12.80 -2.98 0.79
CA THR A 168 12.22 -1.88 1.58
C THR A 168 11.17 -2.40 2.57
N THR A 169 10.35 -3.37 2.15
CA THR A 169 9.38 -4.02 3.03
C THR A 169 10.06 -4.78 4.18
N GLU A 170 11.14 -5.49 3.91
CA GLU A 170 11.91 -6.23 4.94
C GLU A 170 12.53 -5.28 5.96
N ALA A 171 13.19 -4.20 5.51
CA ALA A 171 13.83 -3.24 6.39
C ALA A 171 12.81 -2.51 7.29
N ILE A 172 11.65 -2.14 6.73
CA ILE A 172 10.52 -1.61 7.52
C ILE A 172 9.96 -2.67 8.48
N GLY A 173 9.89 -3.93 8.05
CA GLY A 173 9.42 -5.03 8.90
C GLY A 173 10.31 -5.29 10.11
N MET A 174 11.63 -5.18 9.95
CA MET A 174 12.58 -5.20 11.06
C MET A 174 12.35 -4.02 12.01
N TYR A 175 12.22 -2.80 11.46
CA TYR A 175 11.96 -1.60 12.24
C TYR A 175 10.66 -1.68 13.06
N LEU A 176 9.57 -2.16 12.44
CA LEU A 176 8.28 -2.34 13.11
C LEU A 176 8.25 -3.53 14.08
N GLY A 177 9.35 -4.28 14.20
CA GLY A 177 9.43 -5.46 15.08
C GLY A 177 8.57 -6.63 14.61
N VAL A 178 8.22 -6.68 13.33
CA VAL A 178 7.34 -7.70 12.73
C VAL A 178 8.12 -8.97 12.36
N HIS A 179 9.44 -8.88 12.21
CA HIS A 179 10.33 -10.05 12.17
C HIS A 179 10.72 -10.50 13.60
N LYS A 180 9.76 -11.01 14.36
CA LYS A 180 10.05 -11.90 15.49
C LYS A 180 9.42 -13.27 15.22
N ASN A 181 10.27 -14.29 15.31
CA ASN A 181 9.99 -15.74 15.23
C ASN A 181 10.05 -16.37 13.83
N GLN A 182 11.28 -16.62 13.36
CA GLN A 182 11.59 -17.91 12.75
C GLN A 182 12.64 -18.59 13.64
N SER A 183 12.15 -19.47 14.51
CA SER A 183 12.91 -20.48 15.25
C SER A 183 12.02 -21.71 15.31
#